data_AF-A0A523J4K1-F1
#
_entry.id   AF-A0A523J4K1-F1
#
_cell.length_a   1.000
_cell.length_b   1.000
_cell.length_c   1.000
_cell.angle_alpha   90.00
_cell.angle_beta   90.00
_cell.angle_gamma   90.00
#
_symmetry.space_group_name_H-M   'P 1'
#
loop_
_entity.id
_entity.type
_entity.pdbx_description
1 polymer ?
#
loop_
_entity_poly.entity_id
_entity_poly.type
_entity_poly.pdbx_seq_one_letter_code
_entity_poly.pdbx_strand_id
1 'polypeptide(L)'
;MLAIFAGLFINSLLYAQNLNTNHKIERISELIEKLEDYKQYIPKDSLDLSKDLVENLSDDTNNNFDTKLLDEIAKVHIDFLNILITEAENKIKLEETSNKIKEEQQKYEQLSKYNSEITEELKNYK
;
A
#
# COMPACT_ATOMS: atom_id res chain seq x y z
N MET A 1 -5.19 8.93 14.57
CA MET A 1 -5.01 8.41 13.20
C MET A 1 -3.59 8.67 12.68
N LEU A 2 -3.08 9.93 12.69
CA LEU A 2 -1.67 10.26 12.39
C LEU A 2 -0.63 9.51 13.25
N ALA A 3 -0.92 9.22 14.53
CA ALA A 3 -0.02 8.45 15.40
C ALA A 3 0.15 6.97 15.01
N ILE A 4 -0.84 6.39 14.33
CA ILE A 4 -0.80 4.98 13.90
C ILE A 4 0.14 4.84 12.68
N PHE A 5 0.12 5.83 11.77
CA PHE A 5 1.04 5.90 10.64
C PHE A 5 2.50 6.07 11.09
N ALA A 6 2.77 6.92 12.08
CA ALA A 6 4.11 7.07 12.65
C ALA A 6 4.61 5.82 13.39
N GLY A 7 3.72 5.09 14.08
CA GLY A 7 4.08 3.86 14.80
C GLY A 7 4.47 2.69 13.89
N LEU A 8 3.77 2.52 12.77
CA LEU A 8 4.12 1.52 11.75
C LEU A 8 5.41 1.92 11.00
N PHE A 9 5.59 3.21 10.72
CA PHE A 9 6.78 3.77 10.08
C PHE A 9 8.06 3.66 10.94
N ILE A 10 7.96 3.86 12.25
CA ILE A 10 9.11 3.75 13.17
C ILE A 10 9.52 2.29 13.40
N ASN A 11 8.57 1.36 13.47
CA ASN A 11 8.88 -0.06 13.60
C ASN A 11 9.60 -0.62 12.36
N SER A 12 9.21 -0.22 11.15
CA SER A 12 9.95 -0.57 9.92
C SER A 12 11.34 0.08 9.87
N LEU A 13 11.47 1.32 10.36
CA LEU A 13 12.76 2.04 10.43
C LEU A 13 13.76 1.36 11.39
N LEU A 14 13.27 0.89 12.55
CA LEU A 14 14.08 0.19 13.57
C LEU A 14 14.50 -1.21 13.11
N TYR A 15 13.63 -1.94 12.39
CA TYR A 15 13.98 -3.23 11.80
C TYR A 15 15.05 -3.10 10.69
N ALA A 16 14.98 -2.05 9.86
CA ALA A 16 15.96 -1.82 8.81
C ALA A 16 17.35 -1.38 9.32
N GLN A 17 17.44 -0.68 10.47
CA GLN A 17 18.73 -0.19 11.01
C GLN A 17 19.68 -1.29 11.50
N ASN A 18 19.19 -2.47 11.88
CA ASN A 18 19.99 -3.54 12.48
C ASN A 18 20.36 -4.70 11.53
N LEU A 19 19.92 -4.64 10.27
CA LEU A 19 20.20 -5.69 9.29
C LEU A 19 21.54 -5.44 8.61
N ASN A 20 22.37 -6.49 8.50
CA ASN A 20 23.55 -6.47 7.62
C ASN A 20 23.10 -6.35 6.16
N THR A 21 23.92 -5.77 5.27
CA THR A 21 23.59 -5.44 3.87
C THR A 21 22.93 -6.62 3.12
N ASN A 22 23.42 -7.85 3.31
CA ASN A 22 22.81 -9.04 2.71
C ASN A 22 21.35 -9.29 3.14
N HIS A 23 21.04 -9.06 4.42
CA HIS A 23 19.67 -9.21 4.93
C HIS A 23 18.76 -8.06 4.46
N LYS A 24 19.32 -6.87 4.19
CA LYS A 24 18.57 -5.78 3.57
C LYS A 24 18.21 -6.12 2.12
N ILE A 25 19.13 -6.72 1.36
CA ILE A 25 18.87 -7.19 0.00
C ILE A 25 17.81 -8.31 -0.02
N GLU A 26 17.89 -9.25 0.92
CA GLU A 26 16.84 -10.27 1.13
C GLU A 26 15.48 -9.62 1.44
N ARG A 27 15.46 -8.63 2.32
CA ARG A 27 14.24 -7.87 2.64
C ARG A 27 13.68 -7.12 1.43
N ILE A 28 14.52 -6.55 0.58
CA ILE A 28 14.08 -5.92 -0.67
C ILE A 28 13.42 -6.97 -1.57
N SER A 29 13.98 -8.17 -1.66
CA SER A 29 13.43 -9.28 -2.45
C SER A 29 12.05 -9.72 -1.94
N GLU A 30 11.88 -9.89 -0.62
CA GLU A 30 10.56 -10.18 -0.01
C GLU A 30 9.54 -9.08 -0.30
N LEU A 31 9.95 -7.82 -0.23
CA LEU A 31 9.06 -6.69 -0.49
C LEU A 31 8.67 -6.62 -1.97
N ILE A 32 9.57 -6.96 -2.90
CA ILE A 32 9.26 -7.06 -4.33
C ILE A 32 8.25 -8.19 -4.59
N GLU A 33 8.42 -9.36 -3.97
CA GLU A 33 7.47 -10.46 -4.08
C GLU A 33 6.08 -10.03 -3.58
N LYS A 34 6.01 -9.38 -2.41
CA LYS A 34 4.76 -8.82 -1.89
C LYS A 34 4.19 -7.74 -2.83
N LEU A 35 5.04 -6.96 -3.50
CA LEU A 35 4.61 -5.90 -4.43
C LEU A 35 3.99 -6.46 -5.72
N GLU A 36 4.35 -7.69 -6.11
CA GLU A 36 3.78 -8.36 -7.30
C GLU A 36 2.26 -8.58 -7.15
N ASP A 37 1.79 -8.88 -5.94
CA ASP A 37 0.35 -8.98 -5.62
C ASP A 37 -0.39 -7.64 -5.82
N TYR A 38 0.35 -6.53 -5.77
CA TYR A 38 -0.18 -5.18 -5.86
C TYR A 38 0.09 -4.49 -7.19
N LYS A 39 0.65 -5.18 -8.20
CA LYS A 39 1.10 -4.57 -9.46
C LYS A 39 0.06 -3.75 -10.22
N GLN A 40 -1.22 -4.08 -10.06
CA GLN A 40 -2.33 -3.34 -10.69
C GLN A 40 -2.64 -2.00 -10.00
N TYR A 41 -2.15 -1.79 -8.78
CA TYR A 41 -2.42 -0.60 -7.95
C TYR A 41 -1.22 0.34 -7.85
N ILE A 42 -0.07 -0.02 -8.40
CA ILE A 42 1.18 0.76 -8.39
C ILE A 42 1.60 1.18 -9.81
N PRO A 43 2.53 2.14 -9.96
CA PRO A 43 3.02 2.55 -11.28
C PRO A 43 3.76 1.41 -12.00
N LYS A 44 3.57 1.34 -13.32
CA LYS A 44 3.98 0.22 -14.20
C LYS A 44 5.49 -0.08 -14.18
N ASP A 45 6.31 0.93 -13.93
CA ASP A 45 7.77 0.82 -14.01
C ASP A 45 8.43 0.66 -12.62
N SER A 46 7.66 0.80 -11.54
CA SER A 46 8.21 0.79 -10.18
C SER A 46 8.70 -0.59 -9.75
N LEU A 47 8.05 -1.66 -10.23
CA LEU A 47 8.42 -3.03 -9.93
C LEU A 47 9.67 -3.46 -10.69
N ASP A 48 9.76 -3.10 -11.97
CA ASP A 48 10.91 -3.42 -12.83
C ASP A 48 12.17 -2.70 -12.33
N LEU A 49 12.05 -1.41 -11.98
CA LEU A 49 13.16 -0.64 -11.40
C LEU A 49 13.65 -1.24 -10.06
N SER A 50 12.74 -1.83 -9.29
CA SER A 50 13.10 -2.47 -8.02
C SER A 50 13.80 -3.81 -8.25
N LYS A 51 13.40 -4.57 -9.27
CA LYS A 51 14.04 -5.84 -9.66
C LYS A 51 15.46 -5.60 -10.17
N ASP A 52 15.63 -4.64 -11.08
CA ASP A 52 16.94 -4.26 -11.63
C ASP A 52 17.92 -3.84 -10.54
N LEU A 53 17.45 -3.15 -9.50
CA LEU A 53 18.32 -2.70 -8.42
C LEU A 53 18.75 -3.84 -7.48
N VAL A 54 17.89 -4.84 -7.21
CA VAL A 54 18.32 -6.02 -6.41
C VAL A 54 19.45 -6.76 -7.11
N GLU A 55 19.36 -6.91 -8.43
CA GLU A 55 20.40 -7.55 -9.24
C GLU A 55 21.72 -6.77 -9.12
N ASN A 56 21.68 -5.44 -9.33
CA ASN A 56 22.86 -4.57 -9.21
C ASN A 56 23.47 -4.56 -7.79
N LEU A 57 22.64 -4.46 -6.74
CA LEU A 57 23.11 -4.45 -5.35
C LEU A 57 23.74 -5.80 -4.94
N SER A 58 23.21 -6.90 -5.45
CA SER A 58 23.75 -8.25 -5.19
C SER A 58 25.13 -8.42 -5.83
N ASP A 59 25.28 -7.95 -7.07
CA ASP A 59 26.56 -7.98 -7.79
C ASP A 59 27.61 -7.05 -7.15
N ASP A 60 27.23 -5.84 -6.75
CA ASP A 60 28.14 -4.87 -6.11
C ASP A 60 28.60 -5.31 -4.71
N THR A 61 27.73 -6.01 -3.97
CA THR A 61 28.09 -6.58 -2.66
C THR A 61 29.13 -7.69 -2.79
N ASN A 62 29.04 -8.51 -3.85
CA ASN A 62 30.01 -9.56 -4.15
C ASN A 62 31.37 -9.00 -4.63
N ASN A 63 31.39 -7.77 -5.16
CA ASN A 63 32.60 -7.11 -5.69
C ASN A 63 33.34 -6.22 -4.66
N ASN A 64 33.00 -6.28 -3.36
CA ASN A 64 33.60 -5.47 -2.29
C ASN A 64 33.53 -3.94 -2.55
N PHE A 65 32.42 -3.47 -3.11
CA PHE A 65 32.13 -2.04 -3.21
C PHE A 65 31.94 -1.40 -1.82
N ASP A 66 31.93 -0.07 -1.71
CA ASP A 66 31.80 0.63 -0.42
C ASP A 66 30.50 0.22 0.31
N THR A 67 30.65 -0.61 1.33
CA THR A 67 29.54 -1.24 2.05
C THR A 67 28.65 -0.23 2.76
N LYS A 68 29.17 0.95 3.12
CA LYS A 68 28.34 2.03 3.71
C LYS A 68 27.41 2.66 2.67
N LEU A 69 27.89 2.86 1.46
CA LEU A 69 27.09 3.42 0.38
C LEU A 69 25.99 2.44 -0.04
N LEU A 70 26.34 1.15 -0.18
CA LEU A 70 25.38 0.08 -0.45
C LEU A 70 24.30 -0.02 0.64
N ASP A 71 24.69 0.14 1.90
CA ASP A 71 23.78 0.10 3.04
C ASP A 71 22.72 1.23 3.01
N GLU A 72 23.13 2.45 2.65
CA GLU A 72 22.22 3.59 2.51
C GLU A 72 21.32 3.44 1.28
N ILE A 73 21.83 2.95 0.15
CA ILE A 73 21.03 2.71 -1.06
C ILE A 73 19.96 1.65 -0.79
N ALA A 74 20.33 0.55 -0.12
CA ALA A 74 19.40 -0.51 0.26
C ALA A 74 18.30 0.00 1.20
N LYS A 75 18.67 0.85 2.17
CA LYS A 75 17.71 1.46 3.11
C LYS A 75 16.68 2.34 2.39
N VAL A 76 17.14 3.24 1.52
CA VAL A 76 16.24 4.11 0.73
C VAL A 76 15.27 3.27 -0.11
N HIS A 77 15.73 2.15 -0.68
CA HIS A 77 14.86 1.28 -1.46
C HIS A 77 13.86 0.48 -0.63
N ILE A 78 14.24 0.02 0.57
CA ILE A 78 13.29 -0.57 1.51
C ILE A 78 12.17 0.44 1.84
N ASP A 79 12.53 1.68 2.12
CA ASP A 79 11.55 2.74 2.41
C ASP A 79 10.65 3.00 1.20
N PHE A 80 11.21 3.10 0.00
CA PHE A 80 10.46 3.26 -1.25
C PHE A 80 9.46 2.12 -1.49
N LEU A 81 9.89 0.86 -1.37
CA LEU A 81 9.01 -0.30 -1.54
C LEU A 81 7.86 -0.33 -0.52
N ASN A 82 8.15 0.01 0.74
CA ASN A 82 7.10 0.10 1.76
C ASN A 82 6.07 1.20 1.45
N ILE A 83 6.51 2.32 0.88
CA ILE A 83 5.60 3.39 0.44
C ILE A 83 4.68 2.89 -0.67
N LEU A 84 5.22 2.18 -1.67
CA LEU A 84 4.42 1.62 -2.77
C LEU A 84 3.39 0.60 -2.27
N ILE A 85 3.79 -0.30 -1.37
CA ILE A 85 2.89 -1.27 -0.73
C ILE A 85 1.77 -0.52 0.01
N THR A 86 2.13 0.48 0.81
CA THR A 86 1.15 1.27 1.58
C THR A 86 0.19 2.02 0.65
N GLU A 87 0.68 2.58 -0.45
CA GLU A 87 -0.16 3.24 -1.45
C GLU A 87 -1.16 2.26 -2.09
N ALA A 88 -0.71 1.06 -2.45
CA ALA A 88 -1.56 0.02 -3.00
C ALA A 88 -2.64 -0.44 -2.01
N GLU A 89 -2.26 -0.73 -0.77
CA GLU A 89 -3.18 -1.13 0.30
C GLU A 89 -4.25 -0.04 0.55
N ASN A 90 -3.86 1.24 0.49
CA ASN A 90 -4.80 2.35 0.60
C ASN A 90 -5.76 2.46 -0.59
N LYS A 91 -5.29 2.23 -1.82
CA LYS A 91 -6.15 2.23 -3.02
C LYS A 91 -7.21 1.14 -2.94
N ILE A 92 -6.83 -0.08 -2.52
CA ILE A 92 -7.77 -1.19 -2.29
C ILE A 92 -8.83 -0.79 -1.26
N LYS A 93 -8.38 -0.25 -0.12
CA LYS A 93 -9.30 0.17 0.95
C LYS A 93 -10.24 1.30 0.51
N LEU A 94 -9.77 2.22 -0.31
CA LEU A 94 -10.61 3.29 -0.89
C LEU A 94 -11.66 2.71 -1.83
N GLU A 95 -11.30 1.73 -2.66
CA GLU A 95 -12.23 1.04 -3.55
C GLU A 95 -13.32 0.29 -2.75
N GLU A 96 -12.93 -0.46 -1.72
CA GLU A 96 -13.88 -1.13 -0.82
C GLU A 96 -14.83 -0.14 -0.13
N THR A 97 -14.29 0.99 0.35
CA THR A 97 -15.08 2.02 1.02
C THR A 97 -16.03 2.69 0.03
N SER A 98 -15.58 2.94 -1.20
CA SER A 98 -16.41 3.50 -2.27
C SER A 98 -17.59 2.58 -2.60
N ASN A 99 -17.35 1.27 -2.70
CA ASN A 99 -18.39 0.29 -2.96
C ASN A 99 -19.42 0.23 -1.82
N LYS A 100 -18.98 0.23 -0.57
CA LYS A 100 -19.88 0.29 0.59
C LYS A 100 -20.75 1.55 0.61
N ILE A 101 -20.17 2.70 0.28
CA ILE A 101 -20.94 3.95 0.18
C ILE A 101 -22.01 3.86 -0.90
N LYS A 102 -21.69 3.27 -2.07
CA LYS A 102 -22.68 3.07 -3.15
C LYS A 102 -23.83 2.17 -2.72
N GLU A 103 -23.53 1.07 -2.02
CA GLU A 103 -24.56 0.17 -1.47
C GLU A 103 -25.48 0.89 -0.47
N GLU A 104 -24.92 1.67 0.45
CA GLU A 104 -25.69 2.45 1.42
C GLU A 104 -26.52 3.57 0.76
N GLN A 105 -25.98 4.22 -0.28
CA GLN A 105 -26.73 5.20 -1.08
C GLN A 105 -27.94 4.55 -1.77
N GLN A 106 -27.78 3.37 -2.35
CA GLN A 106 -28.90 2.64 -2.97
C GLN A 106 -29.97 2.26 -1.95
N LYS A 107 -29.58 1.80 -0.75
CA LYS A 107 -30.54 1.53 0.33
C LYS A 107 -31.30 2.79 0.75
N TYR A 108 -30.59 3.91 0.90
CA TYR A 108 -31.21 5.19 1.24
C TYR A 108 -32.21 5.64 0.17
N GLU A 109 -31.87 5.52 -1.12
CA GLU A 109 -32.78 5.84 -2.22
C GLU A 109 -34.05 4.98 -2.20
N GLN A 110 -33.94 3.68 -1.91
CA GLN A 110 -35.08 2.79 -1.78
C GLN A 110 -35.99 3.19 -0.61
N LEU A 111 -35.40 3.47 0.56
CA LEU A 111 -36.15 3.93 1.73
C LEU A 111 -36.83 5.27 1.48
N SER A 112 -36.16 6.19 0.78
CA SER A 112 -36.73 7.49 0.41
C SER A 112 -37.93 7.35 -0.52
N LYS A 113 -37.87 6.47 -1.53
CA LYS A 113 -39.01 6.18 -2.41
C LYS A 113 -40.18 5.60 -1.63
N TYR A 114 -39.93 4.58 -0.81
CA TYR A 114 -40.97 3.94 0.01
C TYR A 114 -41.66 4.93 0.96
N ASN A 115 -40.90 5.83 1.59
CA ASN A 115 -41.46 6.84 2.48
C ASN A 115 -42.34 7.85 1.71
N SER A 116 -41.96 8.21 0.48
CA SER A 116 -42.78 9.06 -0.39
C SER A 116 -44.12 8.38 -0.73
N GLU A 117 -44.09 7.09 -1.07
CA GLU A 117 -45.29 6.30 -1.38
C GLU A 117 -46.25 6.25 -0.18
N ILE A 118 -45.74 5.94 1.02
CA ILE A 118 -46.54 5.95 2.26
C ILE A 118 -47.14 7.34 2.52
N THR A 119 -46.35 8.40 2.35
CA THR A 119 -46.81 9.77 2.59
C THR A 119 -47.98 10.14 1.68
N GLU A 120 -47.94 9.69 0.43
CA GLU A 120 -49.01 9.92 -0.55
C GLU A 120 -50.26 9.08 -0.23
N GLU A 121 -50.09 7.81 0.14
CA GLU A 121 -51.19 6.95 0.63
C GLU A 121 -51.90 7.55 1.84
N LEU A 122 -51.15 8.02 2.84
CA LEU A 122 -51.69 8.66 4.05
C LEU A 122 -52.46 9.96 3.73
N LYS A 123 -52.04 10.71 2.71
CA LYS A 123 -52.72 11.94 2.28
C LYS A 123 -54.08 11.64 1.63
N ASN A 124 -54.17 10.55 0.87
CA ASN A 124 -55.38 10.13 0.16
C ASN A 124 -56.42 9.48 1.08
N TYR A 125 -56.04 9.08 2.29
CA TYR A 125 -56.93 8.47 3.28
C TYR A 125 -57.78 9.49 4.07
N LYS A 126 -57.64 10.80 3.79
CA LYS A 126 -58.27 11.92 4.51
C LYS A 126 -59.41 12.54 3.71
#